data_AF-A0A2I1YEV2-F1
#
_entry.id   AF-A0A2I1YEV2-F1
#
_cell.length_a   1.000
_cell.length_b   1.000
_cell.length_c   1.000
_cell.angle_alpha   90.00
_cell.angle_beta   90.00
_cell.angle_gamma   90.00
#
_symmetry.space_group_name_H-M   'P 1'
#
loop_
_entity.id
_entity.type
_entity.pdbx_description
1 polymer ?
#
loop_
_entity_poly.entity_id
_entity_poly.type
_entity_poly.pdbx_seq_one_letter_code
_entity_poly.pdbx_strand_id
1 'polypeptide(L)'
;MIDFSFIYELVADEAGCPSLDPMRVIKNTLIQCLFLGHSMRQIIKEIEINMPYRWFLGLTLKNKVPHFTTYSKKLQLVFSR
;
A
#
# COMPACT_ATOMS: atom_id res chain seq x y z
N MET A 1 16.10 -7.17 8.05
CA MET A 1 14.64 -6.98 7.92
C MET A 1 14.37 -5.52 8.27
N ILE A 2 13.74 -4.75 7.37
CA ILE A 2 13.51 -3.31 7.61
C ILE A 2 12.42 -3.18 8.67
N ASP A 3 12.71 -2.47 9.75
CA ASP A 3 11.75 -2.18 10.80
C ASP A 3 10.92 -0.95 10.39
N PHE A 4 9.60 -1.13 10.37
CA PHE A 4 8.64 -0.07 10.03
C PHE A 4 7.87 0.41 11.26
N SER A 5 8.22 -0.04 12.47
CA SER A 5 7.53 0.33 13.71
C SER A 5 7.49 1.85 13.93
N PHE A 6 8.52 2.56 13.48
CA PHE A 6 8.61 4.04 13.52
C PHE A 6 7.47 4.75 12.79
N ILE A 7 6.81 4.09 11.84
CA ILE A 7 5.65 4.64 11.11
C ILE A 7 4.49 4.88 12.07
N TYR A 8 4.26 3.97 13.02
CA TYR A 8 3.17 4.14 13.98
C TYR A 8 3.41 5.35 14.87
N GLU A 9 4.65 5.63 15.26
CA GLU A 9 5.00 6.83 16.03
C GLU A 9 4.80 8.12 15.22
N LEU A 10 5.11 8.11 13.91
CA LEU A 10 4.91 9.25 13.01
C LEU A 10 3.43 9.53 12.70
N VAL A 11 2.59 8.49 12.64
CA VAL A 11 1.21 8.60 12.16
C VAL A 11 0.17 8.54 13.30
N ALA A 12 0.59 8.25 14.54
CA ALA A 12 -0.30 8.09 15.70
C ALA A 12 -1.18 9.31 15.98
N ASP A 13 -0.72 10.53 15.70
CA ASP A 13 -1.46 11.77 15.99
C ASP A 13 -2.32 12.26 14.80
N GLU A 14 -1.99 11.84 13.57
CA GLU A 14 -2.62 12.35 12.34
C GLU A 14 -3.61 11.38 11.68
N ALA A 15 -3.58 10.09 12.03
CA ALA A 15 -4.50 9.09 11.48
C ALA A 15 -5.91 9.20 12.10
N GLY A 16 -6.64 10.24 11.73
CA GLY A 16 -8.07 10.40 12.04
C GLY A 16 -8.98 9.35 11.38
N CYS A 17 -8.44 8.32 10.71
CA CYS A 17 -9.20 7.26 10.07
C CYS A 17 -8.84 5.89 10.69
N PRO A 18 -9.54 5.47 11.75
CA PRO A 18 -9.23 4.23 12.49
C PRO A 18 -9.38 2.94 11.66
N SER A 19 -9.93 3.02 10.45
CA SER A 19 -10.19 1.89 9.55
C SER A 19 -9.04 1.58 8.57
N LEU A 20 -8.01 2.42 8.49
CA LEU A 20 -6.86 2.21 7.61
C LEU A 20 -5.59 2.00 8.44
N ASP A 21 -4.99 0.81 8.28
CA ASP A 21 -3.69 0.48 8.87
C ASP A 21 -2.58 1.35 8.23
N PRO A 22 -1.92 2.24 8.98
CA PRO A 22 -0.89 3.16 8.48
C PRO A 22 0.23 2.44 7.71
N MET A 23 0.60 1.25 8.20
CA MET A 23 1.62 0.41 7.60
C MET A 23 1.24 -0.01 6.17
N ARG A 24 -0.02 -0.40 5.97
CA ARG A 24 -0.52 -0.81 4.65
C ARG A 24 -0.58 0.36 3.69
N VAL A 25 -0.93 1.54 4.17
CA VAL A 25 -0.94 2.77 3.36
C VAL A 25 0.45 3.08 2.86
N ILE A 26 1.44 3.16 3.75
CA ILE A 26 2.81 3.54 3.36
C ILE A 26 3.43 2.47 2.45
N LYS A 27 3.22 1.19 2.73
CA LYS A 27 3.68 0.12 1.82
C LYS A 27 3.05 0.23 0.43
N ASN A 28 1.76 0.55 0.35
CA ASN A 28 1.07 0.76 -0.93
C ASN A 28 1.62 2.00 -1.66
N THR A 29 1.89 3.09 -0.94
CA THR A 29 2.46 4.32 -1.49
C THR A 29 3.88 4.09 -1.98
N LEU A 30 4.73 3.40 -1.21
CA LEU A 30 6.10 3.07 -1.61
C LEU A 30 6.14 2.28 -2.92
N ILE A 31 5.27 1.28 -3.07
CA ILE A 31 5.16 0.55 -4.34
C ILE A 31 4.81 1.51 -5.48
N GLN A 32 3.83 2.39 -5.31
CA GLN A 32 3.49 3.35 -6.37
C GLN A 32 4.60 4.34 -6.68
N CYS A 33 5.36 4.79 -5.67
CA CYS A 33 6.53 5.63 -5.87
C CYS A 33 7.68 4.90 -6.60
N LEU A 34 7.79 3.57 -6.47
CA LEU A 34 8.72 2.78 -7.28
C LEU A 34 8.25 2.68 -8.75
N PHE A 35 6.95 2.85 -8.99
CA PHE A 35 6.30 2.69 -10.28
C PHE A 35 5.76 4.00 -10.87
N LEU A 36 6.48 5.12 -10.68
CA LEU A 36 6.06 6.48 -11.06
C LEU A 36 5.66 6.65 -12.55
N GLY A 37 6.05 5.74 -13.44
CA GLY A 37 5.66 5.75 -14.86
C GLY A 37 4.59 4.72 -15.26
N HIS A 38 4.12 3.89 -14.34
CA HIS A 38 3.21 2.78 -14.65
C HIS A 38 1.78 3.14 -14.30
N SER A 39 0.82 2.69 -15.11
CA SER A 39 -0.59 2.80 -14.75
C SER A 39 -0.92 1.95 -13.52
N MET A 40 -1.93 2.32 -12.73
CA MET A 40 -2.41 1.51 -11.60
C MET A 40 -2.73 0.05 -11.99
N ARG A 41 -3.16 -0.16 -13.24
CA ARG A 41 -3.42 -1.50 -13.78
C ARG A 41 -2.13 -2.29 -14.01
N GLN A 42 -1.07 -1.65 -14.49
CA GLN A 42 0.26 -2.28 -14.62
C GLN A 42 0.86 -2.59 -13.25
N ILE A 43 0.78 -1.66 -12.30
CA ILE A 43 1.26 -1.88 -10.93
C ILE A 43 0.61 -3.11 -10.30
N ILE A 44 -0.71 -3.28 -10.46
CA ILE A 44 -1.41 -4.46 -9.94
C ILE A 44 -0.98 -5.75 -10.62
N LYS A 45 -0.80 -5.73 -11.94
CA LYS A 45 -0.25 -6.90 -12.65
C LYS A 45 1.15 -7.25 -12.15
N GLU A 46 1.99 -6.25 -11.88
CA GLU A 46 3.31 -6.49 -11.33
C GLU A 46 3.27 -7.04 -9.91
N ILE A 47 2.32 -6.60 -9.07
CA ILE A 47 2.10 -7.18 -7.73
C ILE A 47 1.54 -8.62 -7.82
N GLU A 48 0.75 -8.93 -8.85
CA GLU A 48 0.22 -10.28 -9.09
C GLU A 48 1.30 -11.25 -9.55
N ILE A 49 2.22 -10.81 -10.41
CA ILE A 49 3.26 -11.66 -11.01
C ILE A 49 4.48 -11.78 -10.09
N ASN A 50 4.86 -10.71 -9.40
CA ASN A 50 6.07 -10.68 -8.59
C ASN A 50 5.79 -11.04 -7.13
N MET A 51 6.32 -12.20 -6.70
CA MET A 51 6.26 -12.66 -5.31
C MET A 51 6.80 -11.66 -4.27
N PRO A 52 7.91 -10.93 -4.52
CA PRO A 52 8.47 -9.99 -3.54
C PRO A 52 7.49 -8.88 -3.14
N TYR A 53 6.74 -8.33 -4.10
CA TYR A 53 5.76 -7.27 -3.82
C TYR A 53 4.56 -7.79 -3.03
N ARG A 54 4.14 -9.01 -3.32
CA ARG A 54 3.09 -9.71 -2.57
C ARG A 54 3.50 -9.92 -1.11
N TRP A 55 4.74 -10.38 -0.89
CA TRP A 55 5.32 -10.53 0.44
C TRP A 55 5.44 -9.19 1.18
N PHE A 56 5.92 -8.14 0.50
CA PHE A 56 6.07 -6.80 1.08
C PHE A 56 4.75 -6.24 1.61
N LEU A 57 3.67 -6.43 0.84
CA LEU A 57 2.30 -6.03 1.21
C LEU A 57 1.65 -6.91 2.29
N GLY A 58 2.31 -7.98 2.73
CA GLY A 58 1.73 -8.96 3.65
C GLY A 58 0.58 -9.75 3.03
N LEU A 59 0.55 -9.88 1.70
CA LEU A 59 -0.42 -10.70 0.99
C LEU A 59 0.11 -12.13 0.92
N THR A 60 -0.66 -13.09 1.43
CA THR A 60 -0.36 -14.52 1.27
C THR A 60 -0.65 -14.94 -0.19
N LEU A 61 -0.03 -16.03 -0.65
CA LEU A 61 -0.30 -16.62 -1.98
C LEU A 61 -1.80 -16.77 -2.30
N LYS A 62 -2.62 -17.10 -1.30
CA LYS A 62 -4.06 -17.30 -1.44
C LYS A 62 -4.91 -16.01 -1.51
N ASN A 63 -4.36 -14.86 -1.11
CA ASN A 63 -5.14 -13.63 -0.96
C ASN A 63 -5.20 -12.84 -2.26
N LYS A 64 -6.39 -12.59 -2.80
CA LYS A 64 -6.54 -11.82 -4.05
C LYS A 64 -5.95 -10.41 -3.90
N VAL A 65 -5.21 -9.94 -4.91
CA VAL A 65 -4.74 -8.55 -4.92
C VAL A 65 -5.97 -7.64 -4.99
N PRO A 66 -6.06 -6.60 -4.15
CA PRO A 66 -7.18 -5.68 -4.18
C PRO A 66 -7.32 -5.04 -5.57
N HIS A 67 -8.56 -4.84 -6.00
CA HIS A 67 -8.85 -4.25 -7.30
C HIS A 67 -8.30 -2.80 -7.38
N PHE A 68 -7.95 -2.34 -8.59
CA PHE A 68 -7.28 -1.04 -8.80
C PHE A 68 -8.06 0.15 -8.22
N THR A 69 -9.38 0.08 -8.27
CA THR A 69 -10.28 1.11 -7.71
C THR A 69 -10.22 1.18 -6.19
N THR A 70 -9.99 0.06 -5.51
CA THR A 70 -9.84 0.00 -4.05
C THR A 70 -8.52 0.63 -3.61
N TYR A 71 -7.47 0.42 -4.40
CA TYR A 71 -6.16 1.03 -4.17
C TYR A 71 -6.22 2.55 -4.29
N SER A 72 -6.71 3.07 -5.42
CA SER A 72 -6.77 4.53 -5.66
C SER A 72 -7.63 5.25 -4.62
N LYS A 73 -8.79 4.70 -4.23
CA LYS A 73 -9.66 5.31 -3.21
C LYS A 73 -8.98 5.40 -1.85
N LYS A 74 -8.26 4.36 -1.42
CA LYS A 74 -7.57 4.35 -0.12
C LYS A 74 -6.46 5.40 -0.03
N LEU A 75 -5.77 5.65 -1.14
CA LEU A 75 -4.69 6.64 -1.18
C LEU A 75 -5.24 8.05 -1.31
N GLN A 76 -6.27 8.25 -2.13
CA GLN A 76 -6.95 9.54 -2.21
C GLN A 76 -7.49 9.97 -0.84
N LEU A 77 -8.00 9.04 -0.03
CA LEU A 77 -8.43 9.35 1.34
C LEU A 77 -7.28 9.78 2.28
N VAL A 78 -6.06 9.33 2.01
CA VAL A 78 -4.87 9.67 2.80
C VAL A 78 -4.25 10.99 2.34
N PHE A 79 -4.20 11.23 1.02
CA PHE A 79 -3.52 12.38 0.43
C PHE A 79 -4.43 13.60 0.16
N SER A 80 -5.75 13.46 0.24
CA SER A 80 -6.69 14.56 0.01
C SER A 80 -6.93 15.42 1.26
N ARG A 81 -6.01 15.41 2.22
CA ARG A 81 -6.11 16.17 3.47
C ARG A 81 -4.83 16.93 3.74
#